data_AF-A0A0N5CGM2-F1
#
_entry.id   AF-A0A0N5CGM2-F1
#
_cell.length_a   1.000
_cell.length_b   1.000
_cell.length_c   1.000
_cell.angle_alpha   90.00
_cell.angle_beta   90.00
_cell.angle_gamma   90.00
#
_symmetry.space_group_name_H-M   'P 1'
#
loop_
_entity.id
_entity.type
_entity.pdbx_description
1 polymer ?
#
loop_
_entity_poly.entity_id
_entity_poly.type
_entity_poly.pdbx_seq_one_letter_code
_entity_poly.pdbx_strand_id
1 'polypeptide(L)'
;MSFDVKPEFKLTHDFLQLLAEDRNFSLKPLVQILGSQLTDDPSSIRIHVSDGSSIYSHIYLMRRALEKFYYYKMDKHKSIIKILDYQYTKTSREGINKIGLTIYDFELIEKKSPIIGNPRNYLGNSEQRLALEVNKAGQIPLKRLRLSIPTGKRL
;
A
#
# COMPACT_ATOMS: atom_id res chain seq x y z
N MET A 1 -11.47 -29.05 22.20
CA MET A 1 -11.20 -28.21 21.01
C MET A 1 -11.03 -26.78 21.50
N SER A 2 -9.79 -26.27 21.58
CA SER A 2 -9.55 -24.86 21.87
C SER A 2 -9.77 -24.06 20.59
N PHE A 3 -10.69 -23.10 20.63
CA PHE A 3 -10.71 -22.07 19.61
C PHE A 3 -9.51 -21.18 19.89
N ASP A 4 -8.42 -21.36 19.15
CA ASP A 4 -7.36 -20.36 19.09
C ASP A 4 -7.96 -19.11 18.44
N VAL A 5 -8.51 -18.23 19.28
CA VAL A 5 -8.92 -16.89 18.86
C VAL A 5 -7.63 -16.16 18.50
N LYS A 6 -7.33 -16.12 17.20
CA LYS A 6 -6.20 -15.33 16.71
C LYS A 6 -6.44 -13.87 17.11
N PRO A 7 -5.42 -13.18 17.65
CA PRO A 7 -5.55 -11.78 17.98
C PRO A 7 -5.94 -10.99 16.72
N GLU A 8 -7.00 -10.20 16.84
CA GLU A 8 -7.41 -9.27 15.80
C GLU A 8 -6.49 -8.05 15.86
N PHE A 9 -5.51 -7.97 14.96
CA PHE A 9 -4.59 -6.85 14.92
C PHE A 9 -5.26 -5.63 14.28
N LYS A 10 -5.31 -4.53 15.03
CA LYS A 10 -5.82 -3.24 14.55
C LYS A 10 -4.70 -2.42 13.91
N LEU A 11 -4.57 -2.51 12.59
CA LEU A 11 -3.59 -1.72 11.84
C LEU A 11 -3.89 -0.20 11.93
N THR A 12 -2.85 0.62 11.84
CA THR A 12 -2.94 2.09 11.91
C THR A 12 -3.39 2.64 10.56
N HIS A 13 -4.70 2.75 10.38
CA HIS A 13 -5.33 3.21 9.15
C HIS A 13 -4.89 4.63 8.75
N ASP A 14 -4.87 4.86 7.45
CA ASP A 14 -4.56 6.13 6.79
C ASP A 14 -3.16 6.68 7.10
N PHE A 15 -2.22 5.81 7.49
CA PHE A 15 -0.90 6.24 7.97
C PHE A 15 -0.17 7.18 7.01
N LEU A 16 -0.06 6.84 5.71
CA LEU A 16 0.63 7.72 4.76
C LEU A 16 -0.19 8.96 4.38
N GLN A 17 -1.52 8.91 4.51
CA GLN A 17 -2.35 10.10 4.35
C GLN A 17 -2.10 11.07 5.51
N LEU A 18 -2.00 10.58 6.74
CA LEU A 18 -1.65 11.39 7.91
C LEU A 18 -0.29 12.08 7.73
N LEU A 19 0.71 11.35 7.20
CA LEU A 19 2.01 11.93 6.85
C LEU A 19 1.90 12.99 5.73
N ALA A 20 1.05 12.77 4.73
CA ALA A 20 0.86 13.72 3.64
C ALA A 20 0.15 15.01 4.08
N GLU A 21 -0.67 14.95 5.12
CA GLU A 21 -1.38 16.09 5.72
C GLU A 21 -0.55 16.80 6.80
N ASP A 22 0.72 16.40 7.00
CA ASP A 22 1.62 16.92 8.03
C ASP A 22 1.01 16.79 9.45
N ARG A 23 0.16 15.78 9.63
CA ARG A 23 -0.45 15.44 10.91
C ARG A 23 0.40 14.40 11.61
N ASN A 24 1.06 14.85 12.68
CA ASN A 24 1.57 14.02 13.79
C ASN A 24 2.91 13.30 13.56
N PHE A 25 4.01 13.95 13.95
CA PHE A 25 5.41 13.50 13.76
C PHE A 25 5.86 12.32 14.66
N SER A 26 4.99 11.79 15.54
CA SER A 26 5.36 10.82 16.57
C SER A 26 4.65 9.48 16.46
N LEU A 27 3.97 9.22 15.34
CA LEU A 27 3.22 7.98 15.14
C LEU A 27 4.17 6.77 15.12
N LYS A 28 3.82 5.72 15.86
CA LYS A 28 4.45 4.39 15.79
C LYS A 28 3.46 3.41 15.16
N PRO A 29 3.21 3.51 13.84
CA PRO A 29 2.11 2.83 13.19
C PRO A 29 2.31 1.31 13.20
N LEU A 30 1.20 0.60 13.38
CA LEU A 30 1.12 -0.84 13.19
C LEU A 30 0.70 -1.13 11.75
N VAL A 31 1.55 -1.80 11.00
CA VAL A 31 1.35 -2.05 9.56
C VAL A 31 1.70 -3.48 9.21
N GLN A 32 1.23 -3.94 8.04
CA GLN A 32 1.51 -5.27 7.53
C GLN A 32 2.43 -5.20 6.31
N ILE A 33 3.59 -5.85 6.36
CA ILE A 33 4.41 -6.09 5.16
C ILE A 33 3.70 -7.15 4.31
N LEU A 34 3.52 -6.86 3.03
CA LEU A 34 2.88 -7.76 2.05
C LEU A 34 3.89 -8.49 1.17
N GLY A 35 5.07 -7.90 0.97
CA GLY A 35 6.14 -8.44 0.14
C GLY A 35 7.34 -7.50 0.08
N SER A 36 8.41 -7.95 -0.55
CA SER A 36 9.67 -7.22 -0.67
C SER A 36 10.30 -7.38 -2.06
N GLN A 37 11.09 -6.40 -2.47
CA GLN A 37 11.86 -6.39 -3.70
C GLN A 37 13.27 -5.86 -3.42
N LEU A 38 14.29 -6.57 -3.92
CA LEU A 38 15.67 -6.11 -3.87
C LEU A 38 15.84 -4.82 -4.67
N THR A 39 16.73 -3.96 -4.19
CA THR A 39 17.17 -2.73 -4.87
C THR A 39 18.60 -2.90 -5.37
N ASP A 40 19.03 -2.04 -6.29
CA ASP A 40 20.42 -2.02 -6.75
C ASP A 40 21.40 -1.60 -5.62
N ASP A 41 20.89 -0.87 -4.62
CA ASP A 41 21.59 -0.57 -3.38
C ASP A 41 21.45 -1.75 -2.38
N PRO A 42 22.55 -2.44 -2.01
CA PRO A 42 22.51 -3.55 -1.07
C PRO A 42 22.25 -3.11 0.38
N SER A 43 22.34 -1.81 0.68
CA SER A 43 22.06 -1.25 2.00
C SER A 43 20.57 -0.99 2.25
N SER A 44 19.72 -1.32 1.28
CA SER A 44 18.27 -1.17 1.39
C SER A 44 17.50 -2.32 0.76
N ILE A 45 16.24 -2.48 1.17
CA ILE A 45 15.27 -3.30 0.46
C ILE A 45 13.97 -2.53 0.34
N ARG A 46 13.30 -2.64 -0.81
CA ARG A 46 11.96 -2.08 -0.99
C ARG A 46 10.93 -3.06 -0.44
N ILE A 47 9.93 -2.56 0.28
CA ILE A 47 8.81 -3.35 0.79
C ILE A 47 7.47 -2.77 0.36
N HIS A 48 6.49 -3.66 0.24
CA HIS A 48 5.08 -3.31 0.13
C HIS A 48 4.43 -3.40 1.50
N VAL A 49 3.72 -2.36 1.92
CA VAL A 49 3.11 -2.29 3.24
C VAL A 49 1.61 -1.98 3.10
N SER A 50 0.81 -2.55 3.99
CA SER A 50 -0.61 -2.29 4.14
C SER A 50 -0.90 -1.70 5.52
N ASP A 51 -1.78 -0.71 5.58
CA ASP A 51 -2.39 -0.22 6.81
C ASP A 51 -3.79 -0.80 7.08
N GLY A 52 -4.23 -1.77 6.26
CA GLY A 52 -5.56 -2.38 6.28
C GLY A 52 -6.54 -1.81 5.24
N SER A 53 -6.30 -0.58 4.80
CA SER A 53 -7.13 0.15 3.81
C SER A 53 -6.41 0.39 2.48
N SER A 54 -5.10 0.58 2.56
CA SER A 54 -4.25 1.08 1.48
C SER A 54 -2.95 0.28 1.41
N ILE A 55 -2.47 0.01 0.20
CA ILE A 55 -1.18 -0.63 -0.09
C ILE A 55 -0.21 0.43 -0.58
N TYR A 56 1.01 0.39 -0.04
CA TYR A 56 2.07 1.34 -0.30
C TYR A 56 3.32 0.61 -0.80
N SER A 57 3.84 1.02 -1.96
CA SER A 57 4.89 0.28 -2.68
C SER A 57 6.25 0.97 -2.69
N HIS A 58 6.38 2.15 -2.10
CA HIS A 58 7.60 2.97 -2.13
C HIS A 58 8.17 3.17 -0.72
N ILE A 59 8.29 2.07 0.01
CA ILE A 59 8.83 2.04 1.37
C ILE A 59 10.12 1.24 1.38
N TYR A 60 11.14 1.76 2.04
CA TYR A 60 12.45 1.12 2.15
C TYR A 60 12.75 0.72 3.60
N LEU A 61 13.37 -0.44 3.79
CA LEU A 61 14.04 -0.78 5.05
C LEU A 61 15.53 -0.54 4.88
N MET A 62 16.15 0.08 5.90
CA MET A 62 17.60 0.30 5.95
C MET A 62 18.12 0.03 7.37
N ARG A 63 19.44 -0.06 7.51
CA ARG A 63 20.12 -0.20 8.82
C ARG A 63 19.53 -1.35 9.65
N ARG A 64 19.22 -1.10 10.93
CA ARG A 64 18.69 -2.08 11.87
C ARG A 64 17.39 -2.73 11.41
N ALA A 65 16.52 -2.01 10.70
CA ALA A 65 15.31 -2.60 10.12
C ALA A 65 15.64 -3.66 9.07
N LEU A 66 16.63 -3.41 8.21
CA LEU A 66 17.08 -4.38 7.21
C LEU A 66 17.67 -5.63 7.87
N GLU A 67 18.53 -5.44 8.89
CA GLU A 67 19.10 -6.53 9.68
C GLU A 67 18.01 -7.40 10.33
N LYS A 68 17.01 -6.77 10.96
CA LYS A 68 15.86 -7.47 11.57
C LYS A 68 15.05 -8.25 10.53
N PHE A 69 14.80 -7.65 9.37
CA PHE A 69 14.04 -8.28 8.29
C PHE A 69 14.67 -9.62 7.86
N TYR A 70 15.99 -9.64 7.66
CA TYR A 70 16.71 -10.86 7.32
C TYR A 70 16.84 -11.83 8.49
N TYR A 71 17.14 -11.34 9.69
CA TYR A 71 17.23 -12.15 10.90
C TYR A 71 15.93 -12.95 11.13
N TYR A 72 14.78 -12.29 10.97
CA TYR A 72 13.47 -12.91 11.12
C TYR A 72 13.00 -13.71 9.89
N LYS A 73 13.74 -13.67 8.76
CA LYS A 73 13.40 -14.35 7.49
C LYS A 73 11.99 -13.96 7.00
N MET A 74 11.76 -12.66 6.87
CA MET A 74 10.45 -12.09 6.55
C MET A 74 10.17 -11.99 5.04
N ASP A 75 11.13 -12.37 4.19
CA ASP A 75 11.07 -12.32 2.72
C ASP A 75 9.91 -13.12 2.10
N LYS A 76 9.43 -14.15 2.81
CA LYS A 76 8.35 -15.04 2.34
C LYS A 76 7.06 -14.92 3.16
N HIS A 77 6.96 -13.90 4.01
CA HIS A 77 5.88 -13.79 4.97
C HIS A 77 5.19 -12.44 4.95
N LYS A 78 3.89 -12.48 5.23
CA LYS A 78 3.08 -11.29 5.44
C LYS A 78 3.10 -10.97 6.94
N SER A 79 4.08 -10.18 7.34
CA SER A 79 4.37 -9.91 8.75
C SER A 79 3.73 -8.61 9.21
N ILE A 80 3.33 -8.56 10.47
CA ILE A 80 2.84 -7.35 11.13
C ILE A 80 3.98 -6.76 11.92
N ILE A 81 4.25 -5.48 11.68
CA ILE A 81 5.30 -4.73 12.34
C ILE A 81 4.74 -3.47 12.97
N LYS A 82 5.35 -3.05 14.06
CA LYS A 82 5.17 -1.70 14.60
C LYS A 82 6.40 -0.88 14.25
N ILE A 83 6.24 0.16 13.46
CA ILE A 83 7.35 1.04 13.06
C ILE A 83 7.76 1.87 14.29
N LEU A 84 9.06 1.87 14.59
CA LEU A 84 9.63 2.58 15.74
C LEU A 84 10.39 3.83 15.33
N ASP A 85 11.08 3.78 14.18
CA ASP A 85 11.89 4.86 13.65
C ASP A 85 11.82 4.88 12.12
N TYR A 86 11.57 6.05 11.56
CA TYR A 86 11.45 6.28 10.13
C TYR A 86 11.72 7.73 9.76
N GLN A 87 12.09 7.94 8.51
CA GLN A 87 12.10 9.24 7.85
C GLN A 87 11.18 9.19 6.65
N TYR A 88 10.53 10.32 6.35
CA TYR A 88 9.74 10.46 5.15
C TYR A 88 10.17 11.69 4.35
N THR A 89 9.95 11.64 3.05
CA THR A 89 10.09 12.77 2.14
C THR A 89 8.77 13.00 1.43
N LYS A 90 8.42 14.27 1.26
CA LYS A 90 7.24 14.70 0.52
C LYS A 90 7.71 15.34 -0.78
N THR A 91 7.29 14.78 -1.90
CA THR A 91 7.52 15.37 -3.21
C THR A 91 6.17 15.67 -3.84
N SER A 92 5.99 16.90 -4.33
CA SER A 92 4.80 17.28 -5.07
C SER A 92 5.14 17.33 -6.54
N ARG A 93 4.41 16.58 -7.37
CA ARG A 93 4.54 16.62 -8.83
C ARG A 93 3.15 16.57 -9.45
N GLU A 94 2.84 17.53 -10.31
CA GLU A 94 1.57 17.60 -11.05
C GLU A 94 0.35 17.57 -10.11
N GLY A 95 0.45 18.19 -8.93
CA GLY A 95 -0.62 18.21 -7.91
C GLY A 95 -0.72 16.92 -7.08
N ILE A 96 0.16 15.94 -7.31
CA ILE A 96 0.22 14.68 -6.57
C ILE A 96 1.30 14.76 -5.50
N ASN A 97 0.89 14.66 -4.24
CA ASN A 97 1.83 14.48 -3.14
C ASN A 97 2.24 13.01 -3.04
N LYS A 98 3.49 12.74 -3.39
CA LYS A 98 4.13 11.44 -3.20
C LYS A 98 4.92 11.46 -1.89
N ILE A 99 4.65 10.47 -1.05
CA ILE A 99 5.41 10.23 0.17
C ILE A 99 6.37 9.06 -0.08
N GLY A 100 7.66 9.32 0.06
CA GLY A 100 8.68 8.29 0.20
C GLY A 100 8.91 8.01 1.68
N LEU A 101 9.02 6.74 2.06
CA LEU A 101 9.25 6.36 3.46
C LEU A 101 10.48 5.45 3.57
N THR A 102 11.35 5.75 4.52
CA THR A 102 12.47 4.90 4.91
C THR A 102 12.32 4.52 6.37
N ILE A 103 12.24 3.24 6.67
CA ILE A 103 12.12 2.69 8.02
C ILE A 103 13.50 2.26 8.49
N TYR A 104 13.92 2.77 9.65
CA TYR A 104 15.21 2.47 10.27
C TYR A 104 15.10 1.46 11.41
N ASP A 105 13.95 1.39 12.08
CA ASP A 105 13.70 0.39 13.12
C ASP A 105 12.22 0.01 13.24
N PHE A 106 11.97 -1.26 13.59
CA PHE A 106 10.63 -1.80 13.86
C PHE A 106 10.64 -2.89 14.93
N GLU A 107 9.47 -3.13 15.51
CA GLU A 107 9.16 -4.29 16.35
C GLU A 107 8.33 -5.29 15.53
N LEU A 108 8.73 -6.57 15.53
CA LEU A 108 7.96 -7.64 14.90
C LEU A 108 6.84 -8.07 15.86
N ILE A 109 5.59 -7.91 15.42
CA ILE A 109 4.42 -8.26 16.22
C ILE A 109 3.92 -9.67 15.86
N GLU A 110 3.83 -9.96 14.56
CA GLU A 110 3.42 -11.27 14.06
C GLU A 110 4.21 -11.59 12.80
N LYS A 111 4.86 -12.76 12.78
CA LYS A 111 5.68 -13.14 11.62
C LYS A 111 4.82 -13.52 10.43
N LYS A 112 3.72 -14.25 10.64
CA LYS A 112 2.88 -14.77 9.55
C LYS A 112 1.41 -14.54 9.83
N SER A 113 0.85 -13.53 9.18
CA SER A 113 -0.57 -13.18 9.25
C SER A 113 -1.26 -13.33 7.89
N PRO A 114 -2.55 -13.69 7.81
CA PRO A 114 -3.37 -13.39 6.64
C PRO A 114 -3.36 -11.89 6.34
N ILE A 115 -3.70 -11.50 5.11
CA ILE A 115 -3.89 -10.08 4.77
C ILE A 115 -5.02 -9.53 5.62
N ILE A 116 -4.78 -8.43 6.32
CA ILE A 116 -5.78 -7.76 7.14
C ILE A 116 -6.48 -6.68 6.31
N GLY A 117 -7.80 -6.66 6.39
CA GLY A 117 -8.64 -5.72 5.65
C GLY A 117 -8.75 -6.05 4.17
N ASN A 118 -9.11 -5.04 3.37
CA ASN A 118 -9.23 -5.13 1.92
C ASN A 118 -8.44 -3.98 1.26
N PRO A 119 -7.10 -4.00 1.39
CA PRO A 119 -6.30 -2.83 1.06
C PRO A 119 -6.24 -2.62 -0.46
N ARG A 120 -6.34 -1.36 -0.88
CA ARG A 120 -6.25 -0.96 -2.29
C ARG A 120 -4.96 -0.19 -2.53
N ASN A 121 -4.42 -0.21 -3.74
CA ASN A 121 -3.23 0.60 -4.03
C ASN A 121 -3.46 2.07 -3.66
N TYR A 122 -2.54 2.64 -2.90
CA TYR A 122 -2.55 4.05 -2.58
C TYR A 122 -2.19 4.84 -3.84
N LEU A 123 -3.06 5.78 -4.21
CA LEU A 123 -2.92 6.55 -5.45
C LEU A 123 -2.40 7.97 -5.22
N GLY A 124 -2.18 8.39 -3.98
CA GLY A 124 -1.90 9.78 -3.63
C GLY A 124 -3.09 10.43 -2.90
N ASN A 125 -3.04 11.76 -2.78
CA ASN A 125 -4.00 12.61 -2.07
C ASN A 125 -5.49 12.31 -2.34
N SER A 126 -6.32 12.65 -1.36
CA SER A 126 -7.77 12.42 -1.31
C SER A 126 -8.56 12.95 -2.51
N GLU A 127 -8.13 14.05 -3.12
CA GLU A 127 -8.77 14.62 -4.32
C GLU A 127 -8.71 13.67 -5.53
N GLN A 128 -7.69 12.82 -5.62
CA GLN A 128 -7.60 11.82 -6.69
C GLN A 128 -8.52 10.61 -6.45
N ARG A 129 -8.79 10.25 -5.18
CA ARG A 129 -9.82 9.23 -4.87
C ARG A 129 -11.18 9.68 -5.40
N LEU A 130 -11.51 10.96 -5.20
CA LEU A 130 -12.74 11.57 -5.72
C LEU A 130 -12.75 11.62 -7.26
N ALA A 131 -11.65 12.09 -7.88
CA ALA A 131 -11.56 12.15 -9.34
C ALA A 131 -11.65 10.75 -10.02
N LEU A 132 -11.07 9.71 -9.40
CA LEU A 132 -11.15 8.33 -9.90
C LEU A 132 -12.54 7.70 -9.71
N GLU A 133 -13.25 8.02 -8.63
CA GLU A 133 -14.64 7.58 -8.46
C GLU A 133 -15.58 8.27 -9.46
N VAL A 134 -15.39 9.57 -9.71
CA VAL A 134 -16.13 10.31 -10.76
C VAL A 134 -15.85 9.72 -12.15
N ASN A 135 -14.61 9.36 -12.46
CA ASN A 135 -14.25 8.75 -13.74
C ASN A 135 -14.79 7.31 -13.91
N LYS A 136 -15.03 6.56 -12.82
CA LYS A 136 -15.70 5.26 -12.87
C LYS A 136 -17.21 5.37 -13.05
N ALA A 137 -17.84 6.41 -12.52
CA ALA A 137 -19.26 6.68 -12.73
C ALA A 137 -19.59 7.11 -14.18
N GLY A 138 -18.59 7.58 -14.94
CA GLY A 138 -18.73 7.96 -16.36
C GLY A 138 -18.64 6.82 -17.37
N GLN A 139 -18.28 5.59 -16.97
CA GLN A 139 -18.27 4.44 -17.89
C GLN A 139 -19.67 3.85 -18.04
N ILE A 140 -20.49 4.52 -18.85
CA ILE A 140 -21.67 3.91 -19.45
C ILE A 140 -21.18 2.76 -20.35
N PRO A 141 -21.76 1.54 -20.29
CA PRO A 141 -21.35 0.47 -21.18
C PRO A 141 -21.57 0.90 -22.63
N LEU A 142 -20.51 0.89 -23.44
CA LEU A 142 -20.59 1.02 -24.89
C LEU A 142 -21.54 -0.07 -25.40
N LYS A 143 -22.78 0.32 -25.71
CA LYS A 143 -23.73 -0.52 -26.45
C LYS A 143 -23.01 -1.01 -27.71
N ARG A 144 -22.90 -2.33 -27.85
CA ARG A 144 -22.47 -3.02 -29.08
C ARG A 144 -23.10 -2.34 -30.30
N LEU A 145 -22.28 -1.67 -31.10
CA LEU A 145 -22.67 -1.21 -32.42
C LEU A 145 -22.87 -2.47 -33.29
N ARG A 146 -24.12 -2.88 -33.51
CA ARG A 146 -24.44 -3.89 -34.53
C ARG A 146 -24.41 -3.16 -35.87
N LEU A 147 -23.35 -3.35 -36.65
CA LEU A 147 -23.33 -3.01 -38.06
C LEU A 147 -24.29 -3.94 -38.81
N SER A 148 -25.49 -3.48 -39.08
CA SER A 148 -26.40 -4.10 -40.05
C SER A 148 -25.97 -3.69 -41.46
N ILE A 149 -25.45 -4.64 -42.22
CA ILE A 149 -25.20 -4.50 -43.66
C ILE A 149 -26.56 -4.43 -44.37
N PRO A 150 -26.86 -3.42 -45.19
CA PRO A 150 -28.08 -3.42 -45.98
C PRO A 150 -27.91 -4.31 -47.22
N THR A 151 -28.75 -5.34 -47.30
CA THR A 151 -28.96 -6.15 -48.50
C THR A 151 -29.79 -5.37 -49.53
N GLY A 152 -29.14 -4.96 -50.62
CA GLY A 152 -29.67 -4.96 -51.99
C GLY A 152 -30.45 -3.73 -52.49
N LYS A 153 -30.12 -3.29 -53.72
CA LYS A 153 -31.04 -3.42 -54.87
C LYS A 153 -30.34 -3.18 -56.22
N ARG A 154 -30.77 -4.00 -57.18
CA ARG A 154 -30.53 -3.93 -58.63
C ARG A 154 -30.97 -2.59 -59.23
N LEU A 155 -30.25 -2.14 -60.26
CA LEU A 155 -30.80 -1.78 -61.57
C LEU A 155 -29.86 -2.32 -62.65
#